data_AF-A0A9P5HBJ3-F1
#
_entry.id   AF-A0A9P5HBJ3-F1
#
_cell.length_a   1.000
_cell.length_b   1.000
_cell.length_c   1.000
_cell.angle_alpha   90.00
_cell.angle_beta   90.00
_cell.angle_gamma   90.00
#
_symmetry.space_group_name_H-M   'P 1'
#
loop_
_entity.id
_entity.type
_entity.pdbx_description
1 polymer ?
#
loop_
_entity_poly.entity_id
_entity_poly.type
_entity_poly.pdbx_seq_one_letter_code
_entity_poly.pdbx_strand_id
1 'polypeptide(L)'
;MNCSELQEHAKPVCYVVKKPRALQWFYKDQLQKESDDERQAGRFELFLDLLYVAIVANFSDELAEHPDGDHLVKYLLIFAPAWHIWADLREIMNSYYTDDLLQRLVILWVMALLVLYANNANAADEDIEALRTAAGAYVVARFTTMCTFIVTSITAYQHRTQARLMACFMFVGLLITIPLFFETVSLRAKIAVVAIAIIYQEITWALTLSPWIKQKLKLTYSTAVDIAHEVDRMAAFFIIILGEFVYSIIVGKKTGIGLTAGYVKAVCTLVIAFSLNWIYASGDGSIQATHPIRRSAWTAFGFFLLHLPLSASFLIGGHIAAVAAGEEHLEEGQRWLLGGGLGVGMFCLWIYGMLYRVEGENGLVLPQIPRIAMRLVIAIILIALPQTHDHLNAEQLMLVIMGLFAFLLIWETVGGLDKSSTVFEPWTNRHPPAESDTEAPLQHE
;
A
#
# COMPACT_ATOMS: atom_id res chain seq x y z
N MET A 1 50.49 3.34 -0.51
CA MET A 1 49.79 2.33 -1.33
C MET A 1 48.58 3.01 -1.93
N ASN A 2 48.56 3.11 -3.26
CA ASN A 2 47.65 3.95 -4.02
C ASN A 2 46.32 3.20 -4.21
N CYS A 3 45.17 3.81 -3.89
CA CYS A 3 43.84 3.22 -4.05
C CYS A 3 43.47 2.89 -5.52
N SER A 4 44.31 3.25 -6.49
CA SER A 4 44.11 3.03 -7.91
C SER A 4 44.51 1.63 -8.40
N GLU A 5 45.24 0.83 -7.61
CA GLU A 5 45.76 -0.48 -8.06
C GLU A 5 44.87 -1.69 -7.69
N LEU A 6 43.79 -1.49 -6.92
CA LEU A 6 42.83 -2.57 -6.61
C LEU A 6 41.61 -2.61 -7.56
N GLN A 7 41.55 -1.74 -8.56
CA GLN A 7 40.48 -1.67 -9.57
C GLN A 7 40.93 -2.17 -10.95
N GLU A 8 41.89 -3.09 -11.01
CA GLU A 8 42.22 -3.79 -12.25
C GLU A 8 41.14 -4.82 -12.62
N HIS A 9 40.33 -4.43 -13.61
CA HIS A 9 39.78 -5.30 -14.65
C HIS A 9 38.86 -6.47 -14.26
N ALA A 10 37.69 -6.14 -13.71
CA ALA A 10 36.47 -6.79 -14.19
C ALA A 10 35.83 -5.85 -15.22
N LYS A 11 35.97 -6.11 -16.53
CA LYS A 11 35.07 -5.47 -17.51
C LYS A 11 33.65 -5.78 -17.04
N PRO A 12 32.80 -4.79 -16.70
CA PRO A 12 31.44 -5.09 -16.35
C PRO A 12 30.79 -5.69 -17.59
N VAL A 13 30.61 -7.01 -17.59
CA VAL A 13 29.92 -7.68 -18.68
C VAL A 13 28.47 -7.20 -18.61
N CYS A 14 28.11 -6.33 -19.55
CA CYS A 14 26.78 -5.76 -19.63
C CYS A 14 25.85 -6.80 -20.25
N TYR A 15 25.07 -7.49 -19.42
CA TYR A 15 24.04 -8.42 -19.87
C TYR A 15 22.72 -7.68 -20.07
N VAL A 16 22.12 -7.81 -21.26
CA VAL A 16 20.78 -7.29 -21.57
C VAL A 16 19.69 -8.05 -20.81
N VAL A 17 19.90 -9.35 -20.60
CA VAL A 17 19.07 -10.23 -19.77
C VAL A 17 19.98 -10.83 -18.71
N LYS A 18 19.69 -10.54 -17.46
CA LYS A 18 20.43 -11.04 -16.31
C LYS A 18 19.70 -12.27 -15.77
N LYS A 19 20.48 -13.17 -15.18
CA LYS A 19 19.89 -14.29 -14.44
C LYS A 19 19.21 -13.73 -13.18
N PRO A 20 17.93 -14.02 -12.91
CA PRO A 20 17.31 -13.68 -11.63
C PRO A 20 18.04 -14.37 -10.48
N ARG A 21 18.42 -13.57 -9.47
CA ARG A 21 19.11 -14.02 -8.27
C ARG A 21 18.24 -13.72 -7.06
N ALA A 22 18.31 -14.59 -6.06
CA ALA A 22 17.69 -14.32 -4.77
C ALA A 22 18.49 -13.23 -4.08
N LEU A 23 17.88 -12.07 -3.85
CA LEU A 23 18.55 -10.95 -3.17
C LEU A 23 18.84 -11.25 -1.70
N GLN A 24 18.01 -12.08 -1.08
CA GLN A 24 18.09 -12.39 0.34
C GLN A 24 17.40 -13.72 0.66
N TRP A 25 17.94 -14.46 1.60
CA TRP A 25 17.40 -15.75 2.03
C TRP A 25 17.87 -16.08 3.45
N PHE A 26 17.13 -16.96 4.13
CA PHE A 26 17.61 -17.60 5.34
C PHE A 26 18.32 -18.89 4.99
N TYR A 27 19.51 -19.09 5.56
CA TYR A 27 20.21 -20.37 5.57
C TYR A 27 20.40 -20.80 7.03
N LYS A 28 19.79 -21.93 7.42
CA LYS A 28 19.79 -22.40 8.83
C LYS A 28 19.44 -21.28 9.83
N ASP A 29 18.36 -20.55 9.53
CA ASP A 29 17.84 -19.42 10.31
C ASP A 29 18.77 -18.20 10.45
N GLN A 30 19.87 -18.15 9.71
CA GLN A 30 20.69 -16.95 9.55
C GLN A 30 20.33 -16.21 8.26
N LEU A 31 20.09 -14.91 8.37
CA LEU A 31 19.82 -14.05 7.21
C LEU A 31 21.09 -13.89 6.38
N GLN A 32 20.96 -14.10 5.08
CA GLN A 32 21.99 -13.87 4.08
C GLN A 32 21.44 -12.86 3.07
N LYS A 33 22.25 -11.89 2.67
CA LYS A 33 21.93 -10.89 1.65
C LYS A 33 23.00 -10.91 0.56
N GLU A 34 22.59 -10.64 -0.69
CA GLU A 34 23.54 -10.50 -1.81
C GLU A 34 24.31 -9.17 -1.75
N SER A 35 23.71 -8.12 -1.20
CA SER A 35 24.34 -6.83 -0.89
C SER A 35 23.93 -6.38 0.52
N ASP A 36 24.83 -5.66 1.19
CA ASP A 36 24.56 -5.05 2.49
C ASP A 36 23.75 -3.74 2.38
N ASP A 37 23.65 -3.17 1.16
CA ASP A 37 22.87 -1.96 0.91
C ASP A 37 21.37 -2.21 1.09
N GLU A 38 20.70 -1.33 1.83
CA GLU A 38 19.24 -1.34 1.94
C GLU A 38 18.61 -0.93 0.61
N ARG A 39 17.70 -1.76 0.09
CA ARG A 39 17.04 -1.49 -1.19
C ARG A 39 15.89 -0.52 -0.99
N GLN A 40 16.01 0.66 -1.59
CA GLN A 40 14.88 1.59 -1.75
C GLN A 40 14.12 1.31 -3.06
N ALA A 41 12.84 1.69 -3.09
CA ALA A 41 12.01 1.55 -4.27
C ALA A 41 12.65 2.25 -5.48
N GLY A 42 12.87 1.51 -6.56
CA GLY A 42 13.45 2.06 -7.78
C GLY A 42 12.49 3.05 -8.46
N ARG A 43 13.02 3.99 -9.26
CA ARG A 43 12.19 4.90 -10.09
C ARG A 43 11.18 4.15 -10.98
N PHE A 44 11.52 2.94 -11.39
CA PHE A 44 10.65 2.09 -12.18
C PHE A 44 9.45 1.55 -11.38
N GLU A 45 9.61 1.27 -10.08
CA GLU A 45 8.53 0.86 -9.18
C GLU A 45 7.53 2.00 -8.97
N LEU A 46 8.04 3.22 -8.80
CA LEU A 46 7.22 4.42 -8.71
C LEU A 46 6.46 4.71 -10.02
N PHE A 47 7.03 4.37 -11.18
CA PHE A 47 6.33 4.51 -12.46
C PHE A 47 5.18 3.51 -12.59
N LEU A 48 5.35 2.27 -12.13
CA LEU A 48 4.27 1.29 -12.04
C LEU A 48 3.13 1.80 -11.15
N ASP A 49 3.46 2.43 -10.03
CA ASP A 49 2.48 2.99 -9.09
C ASP A 49 1.59 4.09 -9.70
N LEU A 50 2.08 4.84 -10.69
CA LEU A 50 1.25 5.83 -11.40
C LEU A 50 0.05 5.19 -12.11
N LEU A 51 0.18 3.95 -12.60
CA LEU A 51 -0.96 3.23 -13.15
C LEU A 51 -1.99 2.93 -12.06
N TYR A 52 -1.54 2.57 -10.86
CA TYR A 52 -2.43 2.29 -9.74
C TYR A 52 -3.20 3.54 -9.30
N VAL A 53 -2.63 4.75 -9.37
CA VAL A 53 -3.37 6.01 -9.16
C VAL A 53 -4.61 6.08 -10.06
N ALA A 54 -4.48 5.73 -11.34
CA ALA A 54 -5.63 5.75 -12.27
C ALA A 54 -6.64 4.63 -12.00
N ILE A 55 -6.17 3.43 -11.65
CA ILE A 55 -7.03 2.28 -11.35
C ILE A 55 -7.87 2.55 -10.10
N VAL A 56 -7.25 3.05 -9.04
CA VAL A 56 -7.97 3.32 -7.78
C VAL A 56 -9.02 4.41 -7.95
N ALA A 57 -8.69 5.47 -8.69
CA ALA A 57 -9.62 6.55 -9.03
C ALA A 57 -10.84 6.01 -9.79
N ASN A 58 -10.61 5.20 -10.83
CA ASN A 58 -11.68 4.64 -11.66
C ASN A 58 -12.64 3.74 -10.86
N PHE A 59 -12.14 2.94 -9.91
CA PHE A 59 -13.00 2.08 -9.09
C PHE A 59 -13.78 2.86 -8.04
N SER A 60 -13.20 3.92 -7.46
CA SER A 60 -13.88 4.74 -6.46
C SER A 60 -14.94 5.67 -7.05
N ASP A 61 -14.72 6.18 -8.28
CA ASP A 61 -15.63 7.10 -8.97
C ASP A 61 -16.97 6.42 -9.27
N GLU A 62 -16.93 5.19 -9.81
CA GLU A 62 -18.12 4.35 -10.07
C GLU A 62 -18.99 4.14 -8.82
N LEU A 63 -18.35 3.83 -7.69
CA LEU A 63 -19.06 3.62 -6.43
C LEU A 63 -19.61 4.94 -5.84
N ALA A 64 -18.99 6.07 -6.16
CA ALA A 64 -19.46 7.38 -5.71
C ALA A 64 -20.70 7.85 -6.46
N GLU A 65 -20.81 7.50 -7.75
CA GLU A 65 -22.00 7.73 -8.58
C GLU A 65 -23.16 6.80 -8.23
N HIS A 66 -22.86 5.59 -7.74
CA HIS A 66 -23.86 4.59 -7.35
C HIS A 66 -23.64 4.10 -5.90
N PRO A 67 -24.02 4.89 -4.89
CA PRO A 67 -23.62 4.64 -3.51
C PRO A 67 -24.54 3.64 -2.79
N ASP A 68 -24.63 2.41 -3.30
CA ASP A 68 -25.44 1.33 -2.72
C ASP A 68 -24.60 0.09 -2.33
N GLY A 69 -25.26 -0.86 -1.67
CA GLY A 69 -24.61 -2.08 -1.18
C GLY A 69 -24.13 -3.03 -2.27
N ASP A 70 -24.82 -3.07 -3.42
CA ASP A 70 -24.45 -3.96 -4.53
C ASP A 70 -23.19 -3.42 -5.21
N HIS A 71 -23.11 -2.11 -5.44
CA HIS A 71 -21.91 -1.44 -5.95
C HIS A 71 -20.73 -1.52 -4.97
N LEU A 72 -20.98 -1.47 -3.66
CA LEU A 72 -19.93 -1.68 -2.67
C LEU A 72 -19.35 -3.10 -2.77
N VAL A 73 -20.20 -4.11 -2.96
CA VAL A 73 -19.73 -5.49 -3.20
C VAL A 73 -18.97 -5.58 -4.52
N LYS A 74 -19.47 -4.98 -5.60
CA LYS A 74 -18.77 -4.90 -6.90
C LYS A 74 -17.37 -4.32 -6.72
N TYR A 75 -17.26 -3.15 -6.07
CA TYR A 75 -16.00 -2.48 -5.76
C TYR A 75 -15.01 -3.40 -5.02
N LEU A 76 -15.45 -4.08 -3.96
CA LEU A 76 -14.57 -4.98 -3.20
C LEU A 76 -14.07 -6.16 -4.05
N LEU A 77 -14.94 -6.71 -4.91
CA LEU A 77 -14.62 -7.83 -5.79
C LEU A 77 -13.68 -7.46 -6.93
N ILE A 78 -13.67 -6.21 -7.40
CA ILE A 78 -12.76 -5.75 -8.46
C ILE A 78 -11.45 -5.16 -7.92
N PHE A 79 -11.48 -4.55 -6.73
CA PHE A 79 -10.30 -3.97 -6.08
C PHE A 79 -9.33 -5.05 -5.61
N ALA A 80 -9.82 -6.12 -4.97
CA ALA A 80 -8.95 -7.16 -4.41
C ALA A 80 -8.09 -7.90 -5.46
N PRO A 81 -8.60 -8.28 -6.66
CA PRO A 81 -7.75 -8.86 -7.71
C PRO A 81 -6.68 -7.89 -8.23
N ALA A 82 -6.99 -6.59 -8.35
CA ALA A 82 -6.00 -5.57 -8.74
C ALA A 82 -4.91 -5.41 -7.68
N TRP A 83 -5.28 -5.46 -6.39
CA TRP A 83 -4.37 -5.52 -5.25
C TRP A 83 -3.48 -6.77 -5.29
N HIS A 84 -4.03 -7.95 -5.62
CA HIS A 84 -3.24 -9.18 -5.71
C HIS A 84 -2.17 -9.12 -6.81
N ILE A 85 -2.47 -8.52 -7.95
CA ILE A 85 -1.46 -8.30 -9.00
C ILE A 85 -0.37 -7.35 -8.49
N TRP A 86 -0.73 -6.28 -7.77
CA TRP A 86 0.26 -5.37 -7.18
C TRP A 86 1.15 -6.10 -6.18
N ALA A 87 0.55 -6.91 -5.29
CA ALA A 87 1.26 -7.69 -4.29
C ALA A 87 2.23 -8.70 -4.91
N ASP A 88 1.83 -9.38 -6.00
CA ASP A 88 2.71 -10.28 -6.75
C ASP A 88 3.93 -9.56 -7.34
N LEU A 89 3.69 -8.42 -8.03
CA LEU A 89 4.77 -7.64 -8.63
C LEU A 89 5.74 -7.15 -7.56
N ARG A 90 5.20 -6.65 -6.44
CA ARG A 90 5.97 -6.23 -5.27
C ARG A 90 6.81 -7.38 -4.71
N GLU A 91 6.26 -8.58 -4.56
CA GLU A 91 6.99 -9.75 -4.04
C GLU A 91 8.10 -10.21 -5.01
N ILE A 92 7.84 -10.20 -6.32
CA ILE A 92 8.83 -10.50 -7.37
C ILE A 92 9.99 -9.50 -7.31
N MET A 93 9.69 -8.20 -7.19
CA MET A 93 10.70 -7.14 -7.14
C MET A 93 11.49 -7.16 -5.82
N ASN A 94 10.84 -7.48 -4.70
CA ASN A 94 11.51 -7.66 -3.42
C ASN A 94 12.48 -8.87 -3.41
N SER A 95 12.13 -9.95 -4.12
CA SER A 95 12.89 -11.21 -4.05
C SER A 95 13.95 -11.35 -5.16
N TYR A 96 13.67 -10.85 -6.37
CA TYR A 96 14.40 -11.20 -7.61
C TYR A 96 14.70 -10.03 -8.54
N TYR A 97 14.78 -8.79 -8.03
CA TYR A 97 15.05 -7.66 -8.91
C TYR A 97 16.41 -7.75 -9.60
N THR A 98 16.39 -7.58 -10.91
CA THR A 98 17.59 -7.57 -11.78
C THR A 98 17.70 -6.29 -12.61
N ASP A 99 16.58 -5.57 -12.77
CA ASP A 99 16.43 -4.38 -13.60
C ASP A 99 16.90 -4.55 -15.04
N ASP A 100 16.66 -5.73 -15.61
CA ASP A 100 17.05 -6.04 -16.98
C ASP A 100 15.90 -5.76 -17.98
N LEU A 101 16.20 -5.89 -19.28
CA LEU A 101 15.21 -5.63 -20.32
C LEU A 101 14.01 -6.58 -20.23
N LEU A 102 14.24 -7.85 -19.90
CA LEU A 102 13.19 -8.86 -19.84
C LEU A 102 12.22 -8.58 -18.70
N GLN A 103 12.72 -8.30 -17.50
CA GLN A 103 11.91 -7.96 -16.34
C GLN A 103 11.09 -6.69 -16.59
N ARG A 104 11.68 -5.66 -17.21
CA ARG A 104 10.97 -4.44 -17.60
C ARG A 104 9.85 -4.69 -18.62
N LEU A 105 10.11 -5.52 -19.64
CA LEU A 105 9.09 -5.88 -20.63
C LEU A 105 7.97 -6.73 -20.03
N VAL A 106 8.28 -7.65 -19.12
CA VAL A 106 7.27 -8.44 -18.39
C VAL A 106 6.40 -7.53 -17.52
N ILE A 107 6.99 -6.58 -16.80
CA ILE A 107 6.23 -5.63 -15.97
C ILE A 107 5.37 -4.71 -16.85
N LEU A 108 5.90 -4.18 -17.95
CA LEU A 108 5.13 -3.40 -18.91
C LEU A 108 3.95 -4.20 -19.51
N TRP A 109 4.16 -5.48 -19.80
CA TRP A 109 3.10 -6.38 -20.25
C TRP A 109 2.00 -6.56 -19.19
N VAL A 110 2.36 -6.79 -17.93
CA VAL A 110 1.39 -6.86 -16.83
C VAL A 110 0.66 -5.53 -16.64
N MET A 111 1.35 -4.39 -16.79
CA MET A 111 0.72 -3.07 -16.77
C MET A 111 -0.31 -2.90 -17.89
N ALA A 112 -0.01 -3.34 -19.11
CA ALA A 112 -0.96 -3.30 -20.23
C ALA A 112 -2.20 -4.16 -19.95
N LEU A 113 -2.03 -5.32 -19.32
CA LEU A 113 -3.15 -6.17 -18.87
C LEU A 113 -3.96 -5.52 -17.75
N LEU A 114 -3.32 -4.81 -16.81
CA LEU A 114 -4.00 -4.06 -15.76
C LEU A 114 -4.84 -2.90 -16.33
N VAL A 115 -4.35 -2.23 -17.38
CA VAL A 115 -5.15 -1.23 -18.12
C VAL A 115 -6.38 -1.91 -18.74
N LEU A 116 -6.21 -3.06 -19.38
CA LEU A 116 -7.34 -3.81 -19.94
C LEU A 116 -8.33 -4.26 -18.85
N TYR A 117 -7.83 -4.73 -17.71
CA TYR A 117 -8.63 -5.11 -16.55
C TYR A 117 -9.46 -3.93 -16.04
N ALA A 118 -8.81 -2.81 -15.70
CA ALA A 118 -9.47 -1.68 -15.07
C ALA A 118 -10.56 -1.05 -15.95
N ASN A 119 -10.33 -0.94 -17.26
CA ASN A 119 -11.34 -0.40 -18.19
C ASN A 119 -12.59 -1.29 -18.34
N ASN A 120 -12.53 -2.57 -17.97
CA ASN A 120 -13.66 -3.50 -18.11
C ASN A 120 -14.26 -3.91 -16.76
N ALA A 121 -13.56 -3.66 -15.66
CA ALA A 121 -13.96 -4.16 -14.34
C ALA A 121 -15.26 -3.54 -13.83
N ASN A 122 -15.49 -2.24 -14.04
CA ASN A 122 -16.71 -1.56 -13.58
C ASN A 122 -17.98 -2.07 -14.30
N ALA A 123 -17.86 -2.48 -15.56
CA ALA A 123 -18.97 -2.99 -16.38
C ALA A 123 -19.17 -4.52 -16.27
N ALA A 124 -18.47 -5.19 -15.36
CA ALA A 124 -18.40 -6.65 -15.29
C ALA A 124 -19.72 -7.33 -14.86
N ASP A 125 -20.63 -6.61 -14.22
CA ASP A 125 -21.97 -7.08 -13.86
C ASP A 125 -23.02 -6.76 -14.93
N GLU A 126 -22.76 -5.76 -15.78
CA GLU A 126 -23.66 -5.32 -16.86
C GLU A 126 -23.42 -6.08 -18.17
N ASP A 127 -22.15 -6.29 -18.53
CA ASP A 127 -21.75 -6.94 -19.77
C ASP A 127 -20.86 -8.17 -19.52
N ILE A 128 -21.30 -9.30 -20.06
CA ILE A 128 -20.56 -10.55 -20.01
C ILE A 128 -19.23 -10.48 -20.75
N GLU A 129 -19.13 -9.68 -21.82
CA GLU A 129 -17.90 -9.45 -22.56
C GLU A 129 -16.90 -8.66 -21.72
N ALA A 130 -17.36 -7.63 -21.01
CA ALA A 130 -16.54 -6.88 -20.05
C ALA A 130 -16.02 -7.80 -18.93
N LEU A 131 -16.88 -8.63 -18.35
CA LEU A 131 -16.48 -9.60 -17.33
C LEU A 131 -15.41 -10.58 -17.84
N ARG A 132 -15.62 -11.15 -19.03
CA ARG A 132 -14.68 -12.09 -19.65
C ARG A 132 -13.36 -11.43 -19.96
N THR A 133 -13.38 -10.17 -20.39
CA THR A 133 -12.19 -9.38 -20.71
C THR A 133 -11.41 -9.06 -19.45
N ALA A 134 -12.08 -8.60 -18.38
CA ALA A 134 -11.45 -8.36 -17.08
C ALA A 134 -10.87 -9.67 -16.49
N ALA A 135 -11.68 -10.73 -16.41
CA ALA A 135 -11.23 -12.03 -15.91
C ALA A 135 -10.07 -12.61 -16.74
N GLY A 136 -10.13 -12.46 -18.08
CA GLY A 136 -9.08 -12.85 -19.01
C GLY A 136 -7.78 -12.09 -18.77
N ALA A 137 -7.85 -10.76 -18.65
CA ALA A 137 -6.70 -9.92 -18.35
C ALA A 137 -6.04 -10.31 -17.01
N TYR A 138 -6.84 -10.52 -15.97
CA TYR A 138 -6.38 -11.00 -14.66
C TYR A 138 -5.69 -12.37 -14.76
N VAL A 139 -6.33 -13.34 -15.43
CA VAL A 139 -5.78 -14.70 -15.61
C VAL A 139 -4.45 -14.67 -16.35
N VAL A 140 -4.33 -13.88 -17.41
CA VAL A 140 -3.08 -13.78 -18.19
C VAL A 140 -1.99 -13.07 -17.39
N ALA A 141 -2.33 -12.03 -16.61
CA ALA A 141 -1.39 -11.34 -15.73
C ALA A 141 -0.84 -12.31 -14.66
N ARG A 142 -1.73 -13.05 -14.01
CA ARG A 142 -1.40 -14.04 -12.97
C ARG A 142 -0.65 -15.26 -13.52
N PHE A 143 -0.99 -15.69 -14.74
CA PHE A 143 -0.20 -16.71 -15.43
C PHE A 143 1.22 -16.21 -15.73
N THR A 144 1.37 -14.93 -16.10
CA THR A 144 2.68 -14.31 -16.32
C THR A 144 3.51 -14.24 -15.04
N THR A 145 2.92 -13.83 -13.90
CA THR A 145 3.61 -13.81 -12.60
C THR A 145 3.96 -15.23 -12.14
N MET A 146 3.07 -16.21 -12.33
CA MET A 146 3.34 -17.63 -12.10
C MET A 146 4.53 -18.14 -12.93
N CYS A 147 4.58 -17.84 -14.23
CA CYS A 147 5.72 -18.19 -15.08
C CYS A 147 7.02 -17.56 -14.57
N THR A 148 6.96 -16.32 -14.08
CA THR A 148 8.12 -15.65 -13.46
C THR A 148 8.62 -16.43 -12.25
N PHE A 149 7.72 -16.85 -11.34
CA PHE A 149 8.10 -17.71 -10.20
C PHE A 149 8.69 -19.07 -10.62
N ILE A 150 8.19 -19.68 -11.70
CA ILE A 150 8.75 -20.92 -12.23
C ILE A 150 10.18 -20.70 -12.74
N VAL A 151 10.39 -19.64 -13.54
CA VAL A 151 11.71 -19.29 -14.08
C VAL A 151 12.70 -18.99 -12.95
N THR A 152 12.30 -18.18 -11.96
CA THR A 152 13.15 -17.87 -10.80
C THR A 152 13.46 -19.11 -9.97
N SER A 153 12.54 -20.09 -9.86
CA SER A 153 12.80 -21.36 -9.17
C SER A 153 13.90 -22.21 -9.82
N ILE A 154 14.13 -22.03 -11.12
CA ILE A 154 15.21 -22.71 -11.85
C ILE A 154 16.54 -22.00 -11.59
N THR A 155 16.55 -20.67 -11.62
CA THR A 155 17.76 -19.85 -11.54
C THR A 155 18.26 -19.62 -10.11
N ALA A 156 17.36 -19.40 -9.15
CA ALA A 156 17.63 -19.13 -7.74
C ALA A 156 17.28 -20.34 -6.88
N TYR A 157 18.28 -21.19 -6.63
CA TYR A 157 18.06 -22.44 -5.89
C TYR A 157 17.61 -22.22 -4.43
N GLN A 158 17.96 -21.06 -3.85
CA GLN A 158 17.65 -20.69 -2.47
C GLN A 158 16.14 -20.58 -2.22
N HIS A 159 15.37 -20.14 -3.22
CA HIS A 159 13.91 -19.98 -3.11
C HIS A 159 13.12 -21.05 -3.86
N ARG A 160 13.80 -22.04 -4.45
CA ARG A 160 13.21 -23.01 -5.39
C ARG A 160 11.91 -23.66 -4.87
N THR A 161 11.92 -24.16 -3.64
CA THR A 161 10.76 -24.87 -3.09
C THR A 161 9.58 -23.94 -2.89
N GLN A 162 9.80 -22.74 -2.34
CA GLN A 162 8.73 -21.77 -2.10
C GLN A 162 8.19 -21.17 -3.40
N ALA A 163 9.06 -20.84 -4.36
CA ALA A 163 8.64 -20.34 -5.67
C ALA A 163 7.78 -21.37 -6.44
N ARG A 164 8.12 -22.67 -6.36
CA ARG A 164 7.31 -23.74 -6.97
C ARG A 164 5.99 -23.96 -6.24
N LEU A 165 5.98 -23.85 -4.92
CA LEU A 165 4.76 -23.95 -4.13
C LEU A 165 3.81 -22.80 -4.46
N MET A 166 4.33 -21.56 -4.51
CA MET A 166 3.58 -20.38 -4.94
C MET A 166 3.02 -20.57 -6.35
N ALA A 167 3.84 -21.01 -7.31
CA ALA A 167 3.40 -21.27 -8.67
C ALA A 167 2.30 -22.35 -8.75
N CYS A 168 2.38 -23.39 -7.92
CA CYS A 168 1.36 -24.44 -7.84
C CYS A 168 0.03 -23.89 -7.31
N PHE A 169 0.05 -23.09 -6.24
CA PHE A 169 -1.15 -22.44 -5.73
C PHE A 169 -1.72 -21.42 -6.72
N MET A 170 -0.87 -20.63 -7.38
CA MET A 170 -1.31 -19.75 -8.47
C MET A 170 -2.01 -20.53 -9.57
N PHE A 171 -1.45 -21.67 -10.01
CA PHE A 171 -2.07 -22.53 -11.02
C PHE A 171 -3.47 -23.00 -10.60
N VAL A 172 -3.63 -23.49 -9.36
CA VAL A 172 -4.95 -23.87 -8.83
C VAL A 172 -5.89 -22.66 -8.75
N GLY A 173 -5.38 -21.50 -8.36
CA GLY A 173 -6.13 -20.23 -8.37
C GLY A 173 -6.67 -19.87 -9.76
N LEU A 174 -5.87 -20.09 -10.82
CA LEU A 174 -6.32 -19.91 -12.20
C LEU A 174 -7.43 -20.91 -12.59
N LEU A 175 -7.39 -22.14 -12.06
CA LEU A 175 -8.47 -23.11 -12.30
C LEU A 175 -9.78 -22.69 -11.62
N ILE A 176 -9.71 -22.03 -10.47
CA ILE A 176 -10.89 -21.51 -9.76
C ILE A 176 -11.61 -20.45 -10.58
N THR A 177 -10.93 -19.66 -11.42
CA THR A 177 -11.55 -18.59 -12.23
C THR A 177 -12.21 -19.09 -13.52
N ILE A 178 -11.99 -20.35 -13.91
CA ILE A 178 -12.57 -20.96 -15.13
C ILE A 178 -14.10 -20.75 -15.27
N PRO A 179 -14.92 -20.90 -14.21
CA PRO A 179 -16.37 -20.68 -14.30
C PRO A 179 -16.77 -19.28 -14.76
N LEU A 180 -15.92 -18.25 -14.60
CA LEU A 180 -16.24 -16.87 -14.98
C LEU A 180 -16.44 -16.71 -16.49
N PHE A 181 -15.83 -17.56 -17.30
CA PHE A 181 -15.90 -17.48 -18.76
C PHE A 181 -17.18 -18.09 -19.36
N PHE A 182 -17.93 -18.88 -18.58
CA PHE A 182 -19.13 -19.56 -19.08
C PHE A 182 -20.38 -18.72 -18.86
N GLU A 183 -21.18 -18.58 -19.93
CA GLU A 183 -22.49 -17.91 -19.88
C GLU A 183 -23.51 -18.69 -19.04
N THR A 184 -23.37 -20.02 -18.97
CA THR A 184 -24.28 -20.90 -18.22
C THR A 184 -24.20 -20.69 -16.70
N VAL A 185 -23.16 -20.03 -16.20
CA VAL A 185 -22.96 -19.76 -14.79
C VAL A 185 -23.69 -18.47 -14.40
N SER A 186 -24.55 -18.55 -13.40
CA SER A 186 -25.33 -17.39 -12.92
C SER A 186 -24.42 -16.32 -12.29
N LEU A 187 -24.85 -15.06 -12.30
CA LEU A 187 -24.10 -13.94 -11.70
C LEU A 187 -23.74 -14.20 -10.23
N ARG A 188 -24.67 -14.73 -9.44
CA ARG A 188 -24.42 -15.09 -8.03
C ARG A 188 -23.31 -16.14 -7.88
N ALA A 189 -23.27 -17.13 -8.77
CA ALA A 189 -22.20 -18.13 -8.77
C ALA A 189 -20.86 -17.52 -9.20
N LYS A 190 -20.85 -16.55 -10.13
CA LYS A 190 -19.63 -15.82 -10.52
C LYS A 190 -19.09 -14.97 -9.38
N ILE A 191 -19.96 -14.25 -8.65
CA ILE A 191 -19.61 -13.51 -7.43
C ILE A 191 -18.97 -14.46 -6.40
N ALA A 192 -19.59 -15.62 -6.16
CA ALA A 192 -19.04 -16.62 -5.24
C ALA A 192 -17.67 -17.14 -5.69
N VAL A 193 -17.47 -17.35 -6.99
CA VAL A 193 -16.18 -17.77 -7.56
C VAL A 193 -15.09 -16.73 -7.31
N VAL A 194 -15.37 -15.44 -7.55
CA VAL A 194 -14.41 -14.36 -7.29
C VAL A 194 -14.09 -14.27 -5.79
N ALA A 195 -15.10 -14.32 -4.91
CA ALA A 195 -14.90 -14.30 -3.47
C ALA A 195 -14.05 -15.48 -2.98
N ILE A 196 -14.32 -16.69 -3.48
CA ILE A 196 -13.52 -17.89 -3.18
C ILE A 196 -12.09 -17.71 -3.68
N ALA A 197 -11.89 -17.16 -4.89
CA ALA A 197 -10.55 -16.93 -5.44
C ALA A 197 -9.75 -15.94 -4.59
N ILE A 198 -10.38 -14.85 -4.11
CA ILE A 198 -9.75 -13.86 -3.22
C ILE A 198 -9.31 -14.51 -1.91
N ILE A 199 -10.22 -15.22 -1.23
CA ILE A 199 -9.93 -15.90 0.04
C ILE A 199 -8.85 -16.97 -0.14
N TYR A 200 -8.96 -17.75 -1.21
CA TYR A 200 -7.97 -18.76 -1.57
C TYR A 200 -6.58 -18.15 -1.75
N GLN A 201 -6.50 -16.99 -2.41
CA GLN A 201 -5.23 -16.31 -2.63
C GLN A 201 -4.59 -15.83 -1.31
N GLU A 202 -5.36 -15.18 -0.44
CA GLU A 202 -4.84 -14.73 0.86
C GLU A 202 -4.34 -15.89 1.73
N ILE A 203 -5.10 -16.99 1.75
CA ILE A 203 -4.74 -18.20 2.50
C ILE A 203 -3.48 -18.83 1.93
N THR A 204 -3.40 -19.02 0.60
CA THR A 204 -2.25 -19.69 -0.02
C THR A 204 -0.98 -18.86 0.04
N TRP A 205 -1.09 -17.52 -0.09
CA TRP A 205 0.02 -16.61 0.14
C TRP A 205 0.53 -16.71 1.58
N ALA A 206 -0.37 -16.61 2.57
CA ALA A 206 -0.02 -16.74 3.99
C ALA A 206 0.61 -18.10 4.32
N LEU A 207 0.07 -19.19 3.77
CA LEU A 207 0.59 -20.55 3.94
C LEU A 207 2.00 -20.69 3.36
N THR A 208 2.26 -20.17 2.17
CA THR A 208 3.54 -20.31 1.45
C THR A 208 4.70 -19.62 2.17
N LEU A 209 4.43 -18.48 2.78
CA LEU A 209 5.42 -17.72 3.54
C LEU A 209 5.44 -18.07 5.04
N SER A 210 4.55 -18.97 5.49
CA SER A 210 4.42 -19.27 6.92
C SER A 210 5.65 -19.99 7.50
N PRO A 211 6.01 -19.70 8.77
CA PRO A 211 7.00 -20.52 9.49
C PRO A 211 6.58 -21.99 9.59
N TRP A 212 5.27 -22.27 9.59
CA TRP A 212 4.72 -23.61 9.67
C TRP A 212 5.14 -24.46 8.46
N ILE A 213 5.01 -23.93 7.23
CA ILE A 213 5.38 -24.69 6.03
C ILE A 213 6.89 -24.89 5.95
N LYS A 214 7.67 -23.89 6.39
CA LYS A 214 9.13 -23.97 6.50
C LYS A 214 9.56 -25.11 7.42
N GLN A 215 8.93 -25.22 8.59
CA GLN A 215 9.20 -26.30 9.56
C GLN A 215 8.75 -27.67 9.04
N LYS A 216 7.55 -27.77 8.46
CA LYS A 216 6.99 -29.02 7.93
C LYS A 216 7.82 -29.59 6.78
N LEU A 217 8.28 -28.73 5.87
CA LEU A 217 9.10 -29.12 4.72
C LEU A 217 10.60 -29.22 5.04
N LYS A 218 11.01 -28.94 6.29
CA LYS A 218 12.41 -28.96 6.76
C LYS A 218 13.36 -28.20 5.83
N LEU A 219 12.93 -27.01 5.40
CA LEU A 219 13.67 -26.23 4.42
C LEU A 219 15.01 -25.75 4.98
N THR A 220 16.09 -26.08 4.28
CA THR A 220 17.44 -25.56 4.59
C THR A 220 17.60 -24.11 4.17
N TYR A 221 16.90 -23.72 3.09
CA TYR A 221 16.81 -22.36 2.57
C TYR A 221 15.36 -21.89 2.62
N SER A 222 15.12 -20.66 3.08
CA SER A 222 13.80 -20.03 2.96
C SER A 222 13.92 -18.59 2.48
N THR A 223 12.90 -18.09 1.80
CA THR A 223 12.75 -16.70 1.39
C THR A 223 12.85 -15.79 2.60
N ALA A 224 13.72 -14.80 2.49
CA ALA A 224 13.75 -13.67 3.39
C ALA A 224 13.12 -12.48 2.67
N VAL A 225 12.65 -11.52 3.45
CA VAL A 225 11.93 -10.35 2.97
C VAL A 225 12.78 -9.13 3.30
N ASP A 226 13.00 -8.22 2.36
CA ASP A 226 13.71 -6.97 2.64
C ASP A 226 12.72 -6.07 3.33
N ILE A 227 12.88 -5.98 4.65
CA ILE A 227 11.93 -5.30 5.50
C ILE A 227 11.89 -3.80 5.17
N ALA A 228 13.03 -3.19 4.84
CA ALA A 228 13.06 -1.77 4.51
C ALA A 228 12.29 -1.51 3.21
N HIS A 229 12.60 -2.28 2.17
CA HIS A 229 11.91 -2.21 0.90
C HIS A 229 10.40 -2.46 1.04
N GLU A 230 9.99 -3.47 1.80
CA GLU A 230 8.57 -3.78 2.01
C GLU A 230 7.80 -2.66 2.71
N VAL A 231 8.39 -2.07 3.74
CA VAL A 231 7.80 -0.93 4.45
C VAL A 231 7.66 0.25 3.49
N ASP A 232 8.70 0.54 2.70
CA ASP A 232 8.67 1.61 1.70
C ASP A 232 7.59 1.38 0.63
N ARG A 233 7.42 0.13 0.15
CA ARG A 233 6.40 -0.20 -0.87
C ARG A 233 4.98 -0.11 -0.31
N MET A 234 4.73 -0.58 0.92
CA MET A 234 3.41 -0.41 1.56
C MET A 234 3.09 1.07 1.79
N ALA A 235 4.08 1.85 2.26
CA ALA A 235 3.93 3.29 2.43
C ALA A 235 3.66 4.00 1.10
N ALA A 236 4.39 3.66 0.03
CA ALA A 236 4.16 4.20 -1.31
C ALA A 236 2.73 3.90 -1.80
N PHE A 237 2.22 2.68 -1.59
CA PHE A 237 0.83 2.37 -1.94
C PHE A 237 -0.18 3.14 -1.10
N PHE A 238 0.07 3.32 0.20
CA PHE A 238 -0.77 4.16 1.05
C PHE A 238 -0.81 5.62 0.56
N ILE A 239 0.34 6.15 0.11
CA ILE A 239 0.41 7.47 -0.54
C ILE A 239 -0.42 7.52 -1.83
N ILE A 240 -0.48 6.45 -2.64
CA ILE A 240 -1.37 6.40 -3.82
C ILE A 240 -2.82 6.58 -3.39
N ILE A 241 -3.25 5.89 -2.33
CA ILE A 241 -4.61 6.03 -1.79
C ILE A 241 -4.89 7.46 -1.35
N LEU A 242 -3.94 8.11 -0.66
CA LEU A 242 -4.07 9.52 -0.27
C LEU A 242 -3.99 10.48 -1.47
N GLY A 243 -3.28 10.10 -2.52
CA GLY A 243 -3.20 10.83 -3.78
C GLY A 243 -4.56 11.03 -4.40
N GLU A 244 -5.46 10.05 -4.28
CA GLU A 244 -6.83 10.15 -4.76
C GLU A 244 -7.64 11.26 -4.05
N PHE A 245 -7.44 11.43 -2.73
CA PHE A 245 -8.08 12.51 -1.96
C PHE A 245 -7.71 13.88 -2.55
N VAL A 246 -6.43 14.07 -2.84
CA VAL A 246 -5.86 15.35 -3.29
C VAL A 246 -6.16 15.59 -4.78
N TYR A 247 -6.10 14.54 -5.59
CA TYR A 247 -6.43 14.60 -7.01
C TYR A 247 -7.90 15.01 -7.22
N SER A 248 -8.83 14.34 -6.52
CA SER A 248 -10.26 14.51 -6.74
C SER A 248 -10.85 15.85 -6.25
N ILE A 249 -10.17 16.57 -5.35
CA ILE A 249 -10.56 17.95 -4.97
C ILE A 249 -10.12 19.01 -5.99
N ILE A 250 -9.13 18.71 -6.83
CA ILE A 250 -8.61 19.62 -7.87
C ILE A 250 -9.34 19.38 -9.20
N VAL A 251 -9.56 18.12 -9.54
CA VAL A 251 -10.15 17.71 -10.82
C VAL A 251 -11.64 18.04 -10.86
N GLY A 252 -12.13 18.44 -12.03
CA GLY A 252 -13.54 18.77 -12.22
C GLY A 252 -13.97 20.15 -11.69
N LYS A 253 -13.06 20.97 -11.14
CA LYS A 253 -13.35 22.33 -10.62
C LYS A 253 -14.50 22.35 -9.61
N LYS A 254 -14.62 21.30 -8.79
CA LYS A 254 -15.72 21.08 -7.83
C LYS A 254 -15.81 22.19 -6.76
N THR A 255 -14.75 22.96 -6.53
CA THR A 255 -14.73 24.04 -5.52
C THR A 255 -15.45 25.31 -5.96
N GLY A 256 -15.78 25.49 -7.24
CA GLY A 256 -16.25 26.79 -7.75
C GLY A 256 -15.14 27.86 -7.82
N ILE A 257 -15.52 29.09 -8.17
CA ILE A 257 -14.58 30.22 -8.40
C ILE A 257 -14.51 31.10 -7.14
N GLY A 258 -13.32 31.28 -6.59
CA GLY A 258 -13.06 32.16 -5.43
C GLY A 258 -13.08 31.42 -4.08
N LEU A 259 -13.27 32.18 -2.98
CA LEU A 259 -13.41 31.63 -1.63
C LEU A 259 -14.86 31.18 -1.41
N THR A 260 -15.10 29.89 -1.59
CA THR A 260 -16.43 29.27 -1.53
C THR A 260 -16.52 28.23 -0.40
N ALA A 261 -17.73 27.77 -0.09
CA ALA A 261 -17.94 26.59 0.76
C ALA A 261 -17.27 25.32 0.18
N GLY A 262 -17.21 25.21 -1.15
CA GLY A 262 -16.49 24.14 -1.83
C GLY A 262 -14.99 24.14 -1.52
N TYR A 263 -14.37 25.33 -1.46
CA TYR A 263 -12.98 25.48 -1.06
C TYR A 263 -12.75 25.03 0.40
N VAL A 264 -13.66 25.36 1.32
CA VAL A 264 -13.58 24.92 2.73
C VAL A 264 -13.59 23.39 2.83
N LYS A 265 -14.49 22.72 2.12
CA LYS A 265 -14.58 21.25 2.08
C LYS A 265 -13.35 20.59 1.43
N ALA A 266 -12.79 21.21 0.38
CA ALA A 266 -11.54 20.76 -0.22
C ALA A 266 -10.35 20.87 0.76
N VAL A 267 -10.25 21.98 1.51
CA VAL A 267 -9.24 22.15 2.57
C VAL A 267 -9.45 21.11 3.68
N CYS A 268 -10.69 20.82 4.07
CA CYS A 268 -10.98 19.76 5.04
C CYS A 268 -10.45 18.40 4.56
N THR A 269 -10.71 18.06 3.30
CA THR A 269 -10.21 16.82 2.67
C THR A 269 -8.68 16.75 2.67
N LEU A 270 -8.02 17.86 2.32
CA LEU A 270 -6.56 17.96 2.36
C LEU A 270 -6.00 17.75 3.78
N VAL A 271 -6.62 18.36 4.80
CA VAL A 271 -6.20 18.19 6.20
C VAL A 271 -6.41 16.75 6.68
N ILE A 272 -7.49 16.09 6.27
CA ILE A 272 -7.74 14.67 6.54
C ILE A 272 -6.64 13.82 5.92
N ALA A 273 -6.34 14.01 4.62
CA ALA A 273 -5.29 13.27 3.93
C ALA A 273 -3.90 13.49 4.56
N PHE A 274 -3.59 14.73 4.93
CA PHE A 274 -2.35 15.09 5.62
C PHE A 274 -2.25 14.41 7.00
N SER A 275 -3.33 14.43 7.79
CA SER A 275 -3.38 13.77 9.09
C SER A 275 -3.21 12.27 8.98
N LEU A 276 -3.86 11.64 7.99
CA LEU A 276 -3.72 10.21 7.71
C LEU A 276 -2.29 9.84 7.33
N ASN A 277 -1.65 10.62 6.46
CA ASN A 277 -0.25 10.41 6.10
C ASN A 277 0.66 10.42 7.34
N TRP A 278 0.47 11.43 8.19
CA TRP A 278 1.25 11.60 9.41
C TRP A 278 1.03 10.43 10.39
N ILE A 279 -0.22 10.05 10.64
CA ILE A 279 -0.57 8.94 11.55
C ILE A 279 0.01 7.61 11.04
N TYR A 280 -0.08 7.35 9.74
CA TYR A 280 0.46 6.15 9.12
C TYR A 280 1.99 6.10 9.21
N ALA A 281 2.66 7.20 8.82
CA ALA A 281 4.13 7.30 8.84
C ALA A 281 4.70 7.18 10.26
N SER A 282 3.99 7.70 11.27
CA SER A 282 4.38 7.60 12.68
C SER A 282 4.27 6.18 13.26
N GLY A 283 3.57 5.24 12.61
CA GLY A 283 3.43 3.89 13.15
C GLY A 283 2.59 3.86 14.43
N ASP A 284 3.26 3.49 15.53
CA ASP A 284 2.74 3.56 16.90
C ASP A 284 3.09 4.88 17.63
N GLY A 285 3.96 5.71 17.04
CA GLY A 285 4.42 6.99 17.58
C GLY A 285 5.44 6.87 18.72
N SER A 286 6.05 5.70 18.92
CA SER A 286 7.03 5.49 20.00
C SER A 286 8.47 5.71 19.50
N ILE A 287 9.34 6.25 20.37
CA ILE A 287 10.76 6.53 20.02
C ILE A 287 11.53 5.24 19.70
N GLN A 288 11.29 4.18 20.48
CA GLN A 288 11.89 2.87 20.28
C GLN A 288 10.78 1.84 20.11
N ALA A 289 10.49 1.51 18.84
CA ALA A 289 9.48 0.53 18.48
C ALA A 289 10.05 -0.52 17.53
N THR A 290 9.74 -1.77 17.80
CA THR A 290 10.00 -2.87 16.88
C THR A 290 8.82 -3.00 15.91
N HIS A 291 9.11 -2.76 14.62
CA HIS A 291 8.15 -2.87 13.51
C HIS A 291 7.48 -4.25 13.46
N PRO A 292 6.17 -4.37 13.10
CA PRO A 292 5.44 -5.64 13.04
C PRO A 292 6.13 -6.76 12.26
N ILE A 293 6.77 -6.41 11.13
CA ILE A 293 7.51 -7.35 10.27
C ILE A 293 8.75 -7.91 10.99
N ARG A 294 9.43 -7.09 11.83
CA ARG A 294 10.61 -7.51 12.61
C ARG A 294 10.25 -8.26 13.88
N ARG A 295 9.04 -8.05 14.41
CA ARG A 295 8.58 -8.61 15.69
C ARG A 295 8.35 -10.12 15.62
N SER A 296 7.54 -10.58 14.67
CA SER A 296 7.24 -12.00 14.46
C SER A 296 6.57 -12.23 13.10
N ALA A 297 6.58 -13.47 12.61
CA ALA A 297 5.89 -13.80 11.36
C ALA A 297 4.38 -13.54 11.41
N TRP A 298 3.73 -13.79 12.56
CA TRP A 298 2.29 -13.56 12.72
C TRP A 298 1.92 -12.08 12.66
N THR A 299 2.74 -11.22 13.25
CA THR A 299 2.55 -9.77 13.19
C THR A 299 2.91 -9.21 11.81
N ALA A 300 3.83 -9.85 11.08
CA ALA A 300 4.09 -9.54 9.68
C ALA A 300 2.88 -9.88 8.79
N PHE A 301 2.28 -11.06 8.95
CA PHE A 301 1.04 -11.41 8.25
C PHE A 301 -0.10 -10.46 8.61
N GLY A 302 -0.28 -10.17 9.90
CA GLY A 302 -1.26 -9.18 10.35
C GLY A 302 -1.06 -7.83 9.67
N PHE A 303 0.19 -7.36 9.59
CA PHE A 303 0.53 -6.13 8.87
C PHE A 303 0.13 -6.23 7.40
N PHE A 304 0.62 -7.20 6.62
CA PHE A 304 0.33 -7.28 5.18
C PHE A 304 -1.15 -7.48 4.86
N LEU A 305 -1.83 -8.38 5.56
CA LEU A 305 -3.26 -8.69 5.34
C LEU A 305 -4.16 -7.49 5.67
N LEU A 306 -3.76 -6.67 6.64
CA LEU A 306 -4.51 -5.49 7.05
C LEU A 306 -4.48 -4.36 6.02
N HIS A 307 -3.45 -4.29 5.15
CA HIS A 307 -3.35 -3.21 4.17
C HIS A 307 -4.43 -3.29 3.09
N LEU A 308 -4.90 -4.48 2.72
CA LEU A 308 -5.98 -4.61 1.74
C LEU A 308 -7.28 -3.91 2.20
N PRO A 309 -7.89 -4.25 3.34
CA PRO A 309 -9.09 -3.55 3.83
C PRO A 309 -8.80 -2.10 4.24
N LEU A 310 -7.60 -1.79 4.75
CA LEU A 310 -7.17 -0.43 5.06
C LEU A 310 -7.19 0.47 3.81
N SER A 311 -6.57 0.02 2.72
CA SER A 311 -6.50 0.77 1.47
C SER A 311 -7.85 0.90 0.81
N ALA A 312 -8.64 -0.18 0.74
CA ALA A 312 -9.98 -0.15 0.16
C ALA A 312 -10.91 0.83 0.89
N SER A 313 -10.91 0.80 2.23
CA SER A 313 -11.79 1.65 3.04
C SER A 313 -11.42 3.14 2.96
N PHE A 314 -10.12 3.48 3.08
CA PHE A 314 -9.70 4.87 2.95
C PHE A 314 -9.86 5.42 1.55
N LEU A 315 -9.68 4.61 0.51
CA LEU A 315 -9.88 5.02 -0.87
C LEU A 315 -11.30 5.56 -1.09
N ILE A 316 -12.30 4.78 -0.68
CA ILE A 316 -13.71 5.18 -0.81
C ILE A 316 -14.01 6.40 0.07
N GLY A 317 -13.63 6.33 1.36
CA GLY A 317 -13.91 7.43 2.30
C GLY A 317 -13.29 8.75 1.86
N GLY A 318 -12.07 8.71 1.31
CA GLY A 318 -11.37 9.86 0.75
C GLY A 318 -11.95 10.39 -0.55
N HIS A 319 -12.33 9.48 -1.45
CA HIS A 319 -12.96 9.88 -2.70
C HIS A 319 -14.29 10.59 -2.44
N ILE A 320 -15.14 10.07 -1.54
CA ILE A 320 -16.39 10.76 -1.17
C ILE A 320 -16.12 12.08 -0.44
N ALA A 321 -15.09 12.16 0.40
CA ALA A 321 -14.68 13.42 1.03
C ALA A 321 -14.36 14.48 -0.04
N ALA A 322 -13.71 14.09 -1.14
CA ALA A 322 -13.44 14.96 -2.27
C ALA A 322 -14.71 15.33 -3.07
N VAL A 323 -15.61 14.37 -3.32
CA VAL A 323 -16.92 14.61 -3.95
C VAL A 323 -17.72 15.65 -3.17
N ALA A 324 -17.68 15.59 -1.83
CA ALA A 324 -18.34 16.56 -0.97
C ALA A 324 -17.96 18.01 -1.28
N ALA A 325 -16.79 18.29 -1.87
CA ALA A 325 -16.41 19.65 -2.27
C ALA A 325 -17.41 20.29 -3.23
N GLY A 326 -18.02 19.52 -4.14
CA GLY A 326 -19.00 19.99 -5.12
C GLY A 326 -20.44 20.04 -4.60
N GLU A 327 -20.76 19.27 -3.56
CA GLU A 327 -22.15 19.03 -3.15
C GLU A 327 -22.56 19.79 -1.89
N GLU A 328 -23.77 20.36 -1.86
CA GLU A 328 -24.31 20.99 -0.65
C GLU A 328 -24.80 19.93 0.36
N HIS A 329 -25.39 18.86 -0.15
CA HIS A 329 -25.89 17.72 0.61
C HIS A 329 -25.40 16.44 -0.05
N LEU A 330 -24.78 15.56 0.73
CA LEU A 330 -24.42 14.23 0.28
C LEU A 330 -25.64 13.31 0.31
N GLU A 331 -25.75 12.42 -0.66
CA GLU A 331 -26.75 11.36 -0.65
C GLU A 331 -26.53 10.43 0.55
N GLU A 332 -27.60 9.75 1.00
CA GLU A 332 -27.52 8.85 2.16
C GLU A 332 -26.40 7.81 2.00
N GLY A 333 -26.34 7.18 0.83
CA GLY A 333 -25.29 6.22 0.50
C GLY A 333 -23.89 6.81 0.57
N GLN A 334 -23.68 8.00 -0.02
CA GLN A 334 -22.38 8.69 0.02
C GLN A 334 -21.96 9.00 1.46
N ARG A 335 -22.89 9.38 2.34
CA ARG A 335 -22.58 9.62 3.75
C ARG A 335 -22.12 8.35 4.45
N TRP A 336 -22.78 7.22 4.19
CA TRP A 336 -22.37 5.92 4.72
C TRP A 336 -21.01 5.48 4.19
N LEU A 337 -20.72 5.70 2.91
CA LEU A 337 -19.42 5.43 2.31
C LEU A 337 -18.31 6.32 2.88
N LEU A 338 -18.59 7.60 3.13
CA LEU A 338 -17.68 8.55 3.77
C LEU A 338 -17.34 8.12 5.21
N GLY A 339 -18.35 7.99 6.07
CA GLY A 339 -18.16 7.66 7.48
C GLY A 339 -17.67 6.21 7.68
N GLY A 340 -18.25 5.26 6.94
CA GLY A 340 -17.86 3.86 6.96
C GLY A 340 -16.46 3.63 6.41
N GLY A 341 -16.12 4.24 5.26
CA GLY A 341 -14.79 4.13 4.65
C GLY A 341 -13.69 4.71 5.56
N LEU A 342 -13.84 5.95 6.01
CA LEU A 342 -12.87 6.56 6.94
C LEU A 342 -12.83 5.83 8.28
N GLY A 343 -13.97 5.38 8.80
CA GLY A 343 -14.07 4.68 10.08
C GLY A 343 -13.46 3.29 10.08
N VAL A 344 -13.74 2.46 9.07
CA VAL A 344 -13.10 1.13 8.90
C VAL A 344 -11.60 1.29 8.65
N GLY A 345 -11.19 2.27 7.86
CA GLY A 345 -9.76 2.58 7.66
C GLY A 345 -9.09 2.96 8.98
N MET A 346 -9.72 3.79 9.79
CA MET A 346 -9.21 4.15 11.12
C MET A 346 -9.16 2.97 12.09
N PHE A 347 -10.13 2.06 12.03
CA PHE A 347 -10.09 0.82 12.79
C PHE A 347 -8.91 -0.06 12.36
N CYS A 348 -8.62 -0.13 11.06
CA CYS A 348 -7.42 -0.79 10.56
C CYS A 348 -6.14 -0.08 11.04
N LEU A 349 -6.06 1.26 11.06
CA LEU A 349 -4.89 1.97 11.63
C LEU A 349 -4.73 1.77 13.14
N TRP A 350 -5.81 1.52 13.88
CA TRP A 350 -5.74 1.12 15.28
C TRP A 350 -5.06 -0.25 15.41
N ILE A 351 -5.50 -1.26 14.67
CA ILE A 351 -4.86 -2.59 14.66
C ILE A 351 -3.40 -2.47 14.25
N TYR A 352 -3.12 -1.70 13.19
CA TYR A 352 -1.77 -1.44 12.70
C TYR A 352 -0.84 -0.93 13.79
N GLY A 353 -1.26 0.08 14.57
CA GLY A 353 -0.50 0.60 15.70
C GLY A 353 -0.30 -0.41 16.83
N MET A 354 -1.30 -1.26 17.10
CA MET A 354 -1.24 -2.31 18.12
C MET A 354 -0.31 -3.49 17.74
N LEU A 355 0.04 -3.65 16.46
CA LEU A 355 0.97 -4.68 16.01
C LEU A 355 2.43 -4.38 16.38
N TYR A 356 2.77 -3.10 16.61
CA TYR A 356 4.11 -2.69 17.04
C TYR A 356 4.40 -3.20 18.46
N ARG A 357 5.67 -3.49 18.73
CA ARG A 357 6.15 -3.77 20.08
C ARG A 357 6.96 -2.58 20.56
N VAL A 358 6.51 -1.97 21.65
CA VAL A 358 7.23 -0.84 22.24
C VAL A 358 8.28 -1.31 23.21
N GLU A 359 9.43 -0.65 23.15
CA GLU A 359 10.56 -0.87 24.04
C GLU A 359 10.83 0.43 24.80
N GLY A 360 10.63 0.44 26.12
CA GLY A 360 11.07 1.57 26.96
C GLY A 360 10.14 2.79 27.12
N GLU A 361 8.81 2.62 27.19
CA GLU A 361 7.81 3.72 27.27
C GLU A 361 7.87 4.68 28.48
N ASN A 362 8.85 4.56 29.38
CA ASN A 362 8.83 5.32 30.63
C ASN A 362 8.99 6.86 30.42
N GLY A 363 9.51 7.28 29.25
CA GLY A 363 9.79 8.67 28.91
C GLY A 363 8.63 9.45 28.25
N LEU A 364 7.64 8.79 27.65
CA LEU A 364 6.60 9.47 26.87
C LEU A 364 5.49 10.07 27.75
N VAL A 365 4.80 11.10 27.25
CA VAL A 365 3.66 11.73 27.94
C VAL A 365 2.50 10.74 28.12
N LEU A 366 2.14 10.00 27.07
CA LEU A 366 1.16 8.91 27.12
C LEU A 366 1.79 7.59 26.65
N PRO A 367 1.53 6.46 27.34
CA PRO A 367 1.91 5.14 26.84
C PRO A 367 1.09 4.74 25.61
N GLN A 368 1.54 3.73 24.86
CA GLN A 368 0.99 3.31 23.58
C GLN A 368 -0.52 3.05 23.63
N ILE A 369 -1.00 2.29 24.63
CA ILE A 369 -2.40 1.85 24.69
C ILE A 369 -3.37 3.05 24.70
N PRO A 370 -3.34 3.99 25.66
CA PRO A 370 -4.25 5.13 25.66
C PRO A 370 -3.99 6.11 24.50
N ARG A 371 -2.75 6.19 24.00
CA ARG A 371 -2.41 7.02 22.85
C ARG A 371 -3.12 6.51 21.58
N ILE A 372 -2.93 5.23 21.25
CA ILE A 372 -3.46 4.60 20.03
C ILE A 372 -4.95 4.24 20.17
N ALA A 373 -5.46 3.99 21.38
CA ALA A 373 -6.88 3.69 21.61
C ALA A 373 -7.83 4.79 21.08
N MET A 374 -7.35 6.04 20.96
CA MET A 374 -8.14 7.10 20.36
C MET A 374 -8.44 6.89 18.88
N ARG A 375 -7.60 6.14 18.14
CA ARG A 375 -7.93 5.69 16.77
C ARG A 375 -9.22 4.86 16.76
N LEU A 376 -9.39 3.96 17.72
CA LEU A 376 -10.59 3.13 17.84
C LEU A 376 -11.83 3.95 18.21
N VAL A 377 -11.69 4.88 19.16
CA VAL A 377 -12.80 5.78 19.55
C VAL A 377 -13.27 6.59 18.35
N ILE A 378 -12.34 7.17 17.59
CA ILE A 378 -12.67 7.96 16.40
C ILE A 378 -13.21 7.09 15.27
N ALA A 379 -12.71 5.87 15.08
CA ALA A 379 -13.29 4.91 14.15
C ALA A 379 -14.77 4.66 14.45
N ILE A 380 -15.13 4.43 15.72
CA ILE A 380 -16.53 4.22 16.14
C ILE A 380 -17.38 5.47 15.87
N ILE A 381 -16.87 6.66 16.18
CA ILE A 381 -17.57 7.92 15.91
C ILE A 381 -17.80 8.10 14.41
N LEU A 382 -16.78 7.86 13.57
CA LEU A 382 -16.88 7.99 12.11
C LEU A 382 -17.90 7.02 11.51
N ILE A 383 -17.95 5.77 11.99
CA ILE A 383 -18.94 4.77 11.56
C ILE A 383 -20.37 5.17 11.96
N ALA A 384 -20.55 5.79 13.12
CA ALA A 384 -21.84 6.23 13.61
C ALA A 384 -22.31 7.58 13.01
N LEU A 385 -21.37 8.40 12.55
CA LEU A 385 -21.63 9.76 12.07
C LEU A 385 -22.69 9.87 10.95
N PRO A 386 -22.78 8.94 9.97
CA PRO A 386 -23.80 8.99 8.92
C PRO A 386 -25.24 8.99 9.45
N GLN A 387 -25.47 8.48 10.67
CA GLN A 387 -26.79 8.50 11.31
C GLN A 387 -27.34 9.91 11.56
N THR A 388 -26.49 10.94 11.55
CA THR A 388 -26.86 12.35 11.75
C THR A 388 -27.46 13.03 10.51
N HIS A 389 -28.00 12.24 9.58
CA HIS A 389 -28.40 12.65 8.23
C HIS A 389 -29.29 13.90 8.17
N ASP A 390 -30.16 14.11 9.15
CA ASP A 390 -31.09 15.25 9.15
C ASP A 390 -30.52 16.54 9.79
N HIS A 391 -29.29 16.50 10.32
CA HIS A 391 -28.78 17.57 11.18
C HIS A 391 -27.57 18.32 10.62
N LEU A 392 -26.79 17.71 9.74
CA LEU A 392 -25.55 18.29 9.22
C LEU A 392 -25.61 18.39 7.70
N ASN A 393 -25.27 19.55 7.13
CA ASN A 393 -24.99 19.66 5.70
C ASN A 393 -23.59 19.12 5.37
N ALA A 394 -23.22 19.04 4.08
CA ALA A 394 -21.93 18.48 3.68
C ALA A 394 -20.74 19.26 4.26
N GLU A 395 -20.85 20.59 4.37
CA GLU A 395 -19.80 21.44 4.95
C GLU A 395 -19.57 21.15 6.43
N GLN A 396 -20.63 21.15 7.24
CA GLN A 396 -20.57 20.87 8.66
C GLN A 396 -20.06 19.45 8.92
N LEU A 397 -20.52 18.47 8.13
CA LEU A 397 -20.05 17.09 8.22
C LEU A 397 -18.55 17.00 7.98
N MET A 398 -18.05 17.65 6.93
CA MET A 398 -16.62 17.68 6.60
C MET A 398 -15.78 18.40 7.67
N LEU A 399 -16.29 19.49 8.26
CA LEU A 399 -15.63 20.18 9.37
C LEU A 399 -15.55 19.30 10.62
N VAL A 400 -16.60 18.53 10.93
CA VAL A 400 -16.59 17.58 12.06
C VAL A 400 -15.56 16.47 11.81
N ILE A 401 -15.57 15.86 10.63
CA ILE A 401 -14.61 14.79 10.27
C ILE A 401 -13.17 15.32 10.34
N MET A 402 -12.90 16.47 9.72
CA MET A 402 -11.59 17.11 9.78
C MET A 402 -11.18 17.41 11.22
N GLY A 403 -12.09 17.93 12.05
CA GLY A 403 -11.86 18.19 13.46
C GLY A 403 -11.50 16.93 14.25
N LEU A 404 -12.13 15.79 13.96
CA LEU A 404 -11.79 14.50 14.58
C LEU A 404 -10.37 14.05 14.20
N PHE A 405 -10.00 14.14 12.92
CA PHE A 405 -8.66 13.79 12.46
C PHE A 405 -7.58 14.72 13.01
N ALA A 406 -7.83 16.03 13.04
CA ALA A 406 -6.92 17.01 13.62
C ALA A 406 -6.75 16.79 15.14
N PHE A 407 -7.85 16.52 15.85
CA PHE A 407 -7.81 16.18 17.27
C PHE A 407 -6.99 14.91 17.52
N LEU A 408 -7.19 13.85 16.72
CA LEU A 408 -6.41 12.62 16.83
C LEU A 408 -4.92 12.86 16.62
N LEU A 409 -4.58 13.62 15.58
CA LEU A 409 -3.20 13.94 15.25
C LEU A 409 -2.53 14.69 16.41
N ILE A 410 -3.21 15.67 16.99
CA ILE A 410 -2.73 16.42 18.17
C ILE A 410 -2.60 15.48 19.36
N TRP A 411 -3.60 14.63 19.62
CA TRP A 411 -3.59 13.66 20.72
C TRP A 411 -2.37 12.73 20.66
N GLU A 412 -2.12 12.13 19.50
CA GLU A 412 -0.99 11.22 19.31
C GLU A 412 0.35 11.94 19.30
N THR A 413 0.42 13.13 18.69
CA THR A 413 1.66 13.91 18.65
C THR A 413 2.05 14.35 20.06
N VAL A 414 1.13 14.96 20.82
CA VAL A 414 1.38 15.39 22.20
C VAL A 414 1.62 14.20 23.11
N GLY A 415 0.87 13.12 22.96
CA GLY A 415 1.05 11.89 23.73
C GLY A 415 2.37 11.17 23.44
N GLY A 416 2.90 11.31 22.22
CA GLY A 416 4.17 10.73 21.77
C GLY A 416 5.40 11.60 22.06
N LEU A 417 5.24 12.79 22.64
CA LEU A 417 6.38 13.60 23.09
C LEU A 417 7.08 12.94 24.27
N ASP A 418 8.41 13.02 24.28
CA ASP A 418 9.18 12.72 25.49
C ASP A 418 8.90 13.80 26.56
N LYS A 419 8.83 13.42 27.84
CA LYS A 419 8.62 14.36 28.96
C LYS A 419 9.70 15.43 29.06
N SER A 420 10.88 15.20 28.50
CA SER A 420 11.98 16.16 28.42
C SER A 420 11.95 17.05 27.17
N SER A 421 10.95 16.88 26.30
CA SER A 421 10.85 17.66 25.04
C SER A 421 10.76 19.15 25.33
N THR A 422 11.57 19.93 24.60
CA THR A 422 11.52 21.39 24.59
C THR A 422 10.91 21.87 23.28
N VAL A 423 10.25 23.03 23.30
CA VAL A 423 9.47 23.53 22.15
C VAL A 423 10.38 23.96 20.98
N PHE A 424 11.58 24.46 21.27
CA PHE A 424 12.49 24.99 20.28
C PHE A 424 13.91 24.47 20.49
N GLU A 425 14.52 23.96 19.41
CA GLU A 425 15.95 23.66 19.38
C GLU A 425 16.76 24.98 19.43
N PRO A 426 17.80 25.09 20.26
CA PRO A 426 18.72 26.24 20.23
C PRO A 426 19.57 26.26 18.95
N TRP A 427 19.62 27.38 18.22
CA TRP A 427 20.30 27.47 16.92
C TRP A 427 21.82 27.71 17.04
N THR A 428 22.48 26.96 17.92
CA THR A 428 23.87 27.18 18.35
C THR A 428 24.89 26.35 17.56
N ASN A 429 24.50 25.23 16.95
CA ASN A 429 25.40 24.32 16.21
C ASN A 429 25.47 24.64 14.71
N ARG A 430 25.66 25.91 14.37
CA ARG A 430 25.99 26.29 12.99
C ARG A 430 27.50 26.11 12.86
N HIS A 431 27.94 25.01 12.26
CA HIS A 431 29.35 24.79 11.93
C HIS A 431 29.60 25.38 10.53
N PRO A 432 29.92 26.69 10.39
CA PRO A 432 30.30 27.21 9.09
C PRO A 432 31.54 26.45 8.60
N PRO A 433 31.65 26.15 7.30
CA PRO A 433 32.89 25.62 6.74
C PRO A 433 34.03 26.59 7.07
N ALA A 434 35.19 26.05 7.47
CA ALA A 434 36.35 26.87 7.77
C ALA A 434 36.74 27.69 6.54
N GLU A 435 36.85 29.02 6.69
CA GLU A 435 37.43 29.87 5.64
C GLU A 435 38.88 29.44 5.43
N SER A 436 39.19 28.92 4.23
CA SER A 436 40.56 28.68 3.84
C SER A 436 41.21 30.04 3.58
N ASP A 437 42.04 30.52 4.51
CA ASP A 437 43.00 31.59 4.26
C ASP A 437 43.99 31.13 3.18
N THR A 438 43.61 31.28 1.92
CA THR A 438 44.51 31.06 0.77
C THR A 438 44.18 32.04 -0.35
N GLU A 439 44.11 33.33 -0.02
CA GLU A 439 44.54 34.36 -0.97
C GLU A 439 46.08 34.33 -1.00
N ALA A 440 46.64 33.39 -1.77
CA ALA A 440 48.01 33.54 -2.25
C ALA A 440 47.99 34.69 -3.27
N PRO A 441 48.77 35.77 -3.10
CA PRO A 441 48.79 36.86 -4.06
C PRO A 441 49.29 36.32 -5.40
N LEU A 442 48.50 36.53 -6.46
CA LEU A 442 48.88 36.29 -7.84
C LEU A 442 50.17 37.08 -8.13
N GLN A 443 51.31 36.40 -8.09
CA GLN A 443 52.55 36.92 -8.65
C GLN A 443 52.42 36.87 -10.17
N HIS A 444 52.20 38.04 -10.76
CA HIS A 444 52.40 38.26 -12.19
C HIS A 444 53.90 38.14 -12.49
N GLU A 445 54.27 37.18 -13.34
CA GLU A 445 55.43 37.25 -14.23
C GLU A 445 54.97 37.26 -15.68
#